data_AF-A0A7C1P5Q7-F1
#
_entry.id   AF-A0A7C1P5Q7-F1
#
_cell.length_a   1.000
_cell.length_b   1.000
_cell.length_c   1.000
_cell.angle_alpha   90.00
_cell.angle_beta   90.00
_cell.angle_gamma   90.00
#
_symmetry.space_group_name_H-M   'P 1'
#
loop_
_entity.id
_entity.type
_entity.pdbx_description
1 polymer ?
#
loop_
_entity_poly.entity_id
_entity_poly.type
_entity_poly.pdbx_seq_one_letter_code
_entity_poly.pdbx_strand_id
1 'polypeptide(L)'
;MLEPAPLFEAPRVRRRSNFAEPTRGREKAVQAKQAVRLLPWPVTLVGAYHEGRHNVMTASWVSQVSFKPLMVKVSVAPERYTYELISKSGEFVISILTAEQVEVANFCGSRSGRDTDKVAAVGLRTR
;
A
#
# COMPACT_ATOMS: atom_id res chain seq x y z
N MET A 1 33.43 -66.67 19.68
CA MET A 1 32.68 -65.86 20.65
C MET A 1 33.24 -64.45 20.58
N LEU A 2 32.54 -63.55 19.89
CA LEU A 2 32.89 -62.14 19.74
C LEU A 2 31.82 -61.31 20.44
N GLU A 3 32.21 -60.53 21.44
CA GLU A 3 31.34 -59.58 22.15
C GLU A 3 30.83 -58.48 21.20
N PRO A 4 29.55 -58.07 21.28
CA PRO A 4 29.03 -56.99 20.43
C PRO A 4 29.55 -55.62 20.91
N ALA A 5 29.97 -54.78 19.97
CA ALA A 5 30.45 -53.42 20.22
C ALA A 5 29.33 -52.51 20.80
N PRO A 6 29.66 -51.53 21.66
CA PRO A 6 28.68 -50.67 22.30
C PRO A 6 27.99 -49.74 21.29
N LEU A 7 26.68 -49.60 21.43
CA LEU A 7 25.85 -48.67 20.67
C LEU A 7 26.26 -47.23 20.99
N PHE A 8 26.70 -46.50 19.95
CA PHE A 8 27.01 -45.07 20.02
C PHE A 8 25.70 -44.28 20.20
N GLU A 9 25.43 -43.76 21.40
CA GLU A 9 24.33 -42.82 21.63
C GLU A 9 24.63 -41.47 20.96
N ALA A 10 23.85 -41.12 19.93
CA ALA A 10 23.92 -39.81 19.31
C ALA A 10 23.51 -38.71 20.31
N PRO A 11 24.22 -37.57 20.36
CA PRO A 11 23.91 -36.50 21.30
C PRO A 11 22.50 -35.97 21.02
N ARG A 12 21.64 -35.96 22.06
CA ARG A 12 20.32 -35.32 22.02
C ARG A 12 20.51 -33.83 21.71
N VAL A 13 20.33 -33.46 20.44
CA VAL A 13 20.24 -32.05 20.03
C VAL A 13 19.03 -31.45 20.74
N ARG A 14 19.29 -30.66 21.78
CA ARG A 14 18.27 -29.82 22.41
C ARG A 14 17.76 -28.87 21.33
N ARG A 15 16.57 -29.11 20.78
CA ARG A 15 15.85 -28.10 20.00
C ARG A 15 15.67 -26.88 20.91
N ARG A 16 16.51 -25.85 20.74
CA ARG A 16 16.18 -24.51 21.23
C ARG A 16 15.05 -23.99 20.36
N SER A 17 13.81 -24.35 20.69
CA SER A 17 12.63 -23.70 20.14
C SER A 17 12.50 -22.31 20.79
N ASN A 18 13.33 -21.36 20.35
CA ASN A 18 13.13 -19.94 20.63
C ASN A 18 12.25 -19.29 19.55
N PHE A 19 11.17 -19.95 19.15
CA PHE A 19 10.06 -19.27 18.51
C PHE A 19 9.12 -18.88 19.64
N ALA A 20 9.21 -17.62 20.09
CA ALA A 20 8.18 -17.07 20.96
C ALA A 20 6.85 -17.18 20.19
N GLU A 21 5.89 -17.93 20.74
CA GLU A 21 4.56 -18.00 20.14
C GLU A 21 4.01 -16.57 20.01
N PRO A 22 3.46 -16.21 18.84
CA PRO A 22 2.89 -14.90 18.66
C PRO A 22 1.82 -14.68 19.71
N THR A 23 1.94 -13.59 20.49
CA THR A 23 0.93 -13.23 21.48
C THR A 23 -0.44 -13.13 20.80
N ARG A 24 -1.53 -13.49 21.49
CA ARG A 24 -2.91 -13.43 20.96
C ARG A 24 -3.23 -12.09 20.27
N GLY A 25 -2.62 -10.98 20.73
CA GLY A 25 -2.71 -9.67 20.09
C GLY A 25 -1.98 -9.57 18.75
N ARG A 26 -0.77 -10.13 18.63
CA ARG A 26 -0.02 -10.22 17.36
C ARG A 26 -0.72 -11.12 16.35
N GLU A 27 -1.26 -12.26 16.78
CA GLU A 27 -2.02 -13.16 15.89
C GLU A 27 -3.23 -12.47 15.29
N LYS A 28 -4.05 -11.81 16.12
CA LYS A 28 -5.22 -11.04 15.65
C LYS A 28 -4.83 -9.93 14.68
N ALA A 29 -3.72 -9.23 14.93
CA ALA A 29 -3.25 -8.18 14.04
C ALA A 29 -2.80 -8.72 12.67
N VAL A 30 -2.16 -9.90 12.64
CA VAL A 30 -1.79 -10.57 11.38
C VAL A 30 -3.04 -11.00 10.61
N GLN A 31 -4.01 -11.61 11.29
CA GLN A 31 -5.28 -12.03 10.68
C GLN A 31 -6.05 -10.83 10.10
N ALA A 32 -6.12 -9.71 10.82
CA ALA A 32 -6.76 -8.50 10.34
C ALA A 32 -6.07 -7.94 9.08
N LYS A 33 -4.73 -7.91 9.04
CA LYS A 33 -3.96 -7.50 7.87
C LYS A 33 -4.18 -8.41 6.66
N GLN A 34 -4.35 -9.71 6.88
CA GLN A 34 -4.65 -10.66 5.82
C GLN A 34 -6.07 -10.45 5.28
N ALA A 35 -7.06 -10.26 6.17
CA ALA A 35 -8.44 -10.05 5.78
C ALA A 35 -8.63 -8.81 4.89
N VAL A 36 -8.00 -7.67 5.24
CA VAL A 36 -8.14 -6.43 4.44
C VAL A 36 -7.49 -6.51 3.05
N ARG A 37 -6.58 -7.47 2.81
CA ARG A 37 -6.00 -7.71 1.48
C ARG A 37 -6.98 -8.41 0.52
N LEU A 38 -8.03 -9.03 1.05
CA LEU A 38 -9.06 -9.70 0.25
C LEU A 38 -10.12 -8.72 -0.27
N LEU A 39 -10.14 -7.49 0.25
CA LEU A 39 -11.07 -6.48 -0.20
C LEU A 39 -10.72 -6.03 -1.62
N PRO A 40 -11.71 -5.96 -2.54
CA PRO A 40 -11.49 -5.36 -3.84
C PRO A 40 -11.31 -3.86 -3.66
N TRP A 41 -10.28 -3.32 -4.31
CA TRP A 41 -10.06 -1.88 -4.33
C TRP A 41 -9.92 -1.41 -5.76
N PRO A 42 -10.52 -0.25 -6.11
CA PRO A 42 -10.23 0.35 -7.40
C PRO A 42 -8.76 0.78 -7.46
N VAL A 43 -8.24 0.84 -8.68
CA VAL A 43 -6.96 1.51 -8.95
C VAL A 43 -7.29 2.87 -9.54
N THR A 44 -6.98 3.92 -8.79
CA THR A 44 -7.26 5.31 -9.19
C THR A 44 -6.01 6.16 -9.09
N LEU A 45 -6.00 7.26 -9.84
CA LEU A 45 -5.11 8.39 -9.59
C LEU A 45 -5.87 9.49 -8.86
N VAL A 46 -5.22 10.06 -7.86
CA VAL A 46 -5.66 11.29 -7.18
C VAL A 46 -4.72 12.40 -7.59
N GLY A 47 -5.24 13.34 -8.37
CA GLY A 47 -4.54 14.53 -8.82
C GLY A 47 -4.80 15.72 -7.92
N ALA A 48 -3.80 16.58 -7.75
CA ALA A 48 -3.91 17.83 -7.03
C ALA A 48 -2.97 18.88 -7.63
N TYR A 49 -3.40 20.14 -7.56
CA TYR A 49 -2.66 21.28 -8.08
C TYR A 49 -2.70 22.44 -7.09
N HIS A 50 -1.55 23.10 -6.88
CA HIS A 50 -1.47 24.35 -6.15
C HIS A 50 -0.24 25.15 -6.60
N GLU A 51 -0.41 26.44 -6.92
CA GLU A 51 0.68 27.37 -7.25
C GLU A 51 1.71 26.83 -8.26
N GLY A 52 1.26 26.35 -9.41
CA GLY A 52 2.13 25.82 -10.47
C GLY A 52 2.66 24.41 -10.22
N ARG A 53 2.38 23.82 -9.05
CA ARG A 53 2.79 22.44 -8.72
C ARG A 53 1.65 21.49 -8.98
N HIS A 54 1.84 20.60 -9.95
CA HIS A 54 0.91 19.51 -10.24
C HIS A 54 1.51 18.18 -9.76
N ASN A 55 0.72 17.38 -9.06
CA ASN A 55 1.08 16.02 -8.72
C ASN A 55 -0.11 15.06 -8.83
N VAL A 56 0.18 13.80 -9.11
CA VAL A 56 -0.76 12.68 -9.07
C VAL A 56 -0.25 11.59 -8.14
N MET A 57 -1.11 10.82 -7.49
CA MET A 57 -0.72 9.61 -6.77
C MET A 57 -1.67 8.47 -7.03
N THR A 58 -1.16 7.25 -7.03
CA THR A 58 -2.01 6.07 -7.04
C THR A 58 -2.69 5.90 -5.69
N ALA A 59 -4.00 5.74 -5.71
CA ALA A 59 -4.84 5.58 -4.53
C ALA A 59 -5.89 4.49 -4.78
N SER A 60 -6.15 3.72 -3.72
CA SER A 60 -7.16 2.67 -3.71
C SER A 60 -8.26 2.93 -2.67
N TRP A 61 -7.99 3.80 -1.70
CA TRP A 61 -8.94 4.13 -0.63
C TRP A 61 -9.84 5.28 -1.06
N VAL A 62 -10.68 4.97 -2.05
CA VAL A 62 -11.68 5.87 -2.63
C VAL A 62 -13.04 5.21 -2.55
N SER A 63 -14.05 5.94 -2.10
CA SER A 63 -15.44 5.44 -2.08
C SER A 63 -16.46 6.57 -2.22
N GLN A 64 -17.62 6.26 -2.78
CA GLN A 64 -18.80 7.10 -2.63
C GLN A 64 -19.23 7.11 -1.15
N VAL A 65 -19.71 8.25 -0.66
CA VAL A 65 -20.20 8.40 0.72
C VAL A 65 -21.63 8.93 0.79
N SER A 66 -22.12 9.56 -0.28
CA SER A 66 -23.53 9.99 -0.38
C SER A 66 -23.97 10.03 -1.83
N PHE A 67 -25.26 9.72 -2.05
CA PHE A 67 -25.93 9.88 -3.34
C PHE A 67 -26.47 11.30 -3.54
N LYS A 68 -27.00 11.92 -2.47
CA LYS A 68 -27.57 13.27 -2.51
C LYS A 68 -27.26 14.01 -1.20
N PRO A 69 -26.40 15.05 -1.22
CA PRO A 69 -25.59 15.48 -2.35
C PRO A 69 -24.60 14.39 -2.78
N LEU A 70 -24.22 14.35 -4.07
CA LEU A 70 -23.23 13.40 -4.55
C LEU A 70 -21.89 13.69 -3.90
N MET A 71 -21.37 12.74 -3.12
CA MET A 71 -20.10 12.91 -2.40
C MET A 71 -19.23 11.66 -2.54
N VAL A 72 -17.94 11.90 -2.70
CA VAL A 72 -16.88 10.90 -2.71
C VAL A 72 -15.83 11.26 -1.66
N LYS A 73 -15.20 10.25 -1.07
CA LYS A 73 -14.04 10.44 -0.21
C LYS A 73 -12.81 9.79 -0.81
N VAL A 74 -11.66 10.36 -0.49
CA VAL A 74 -10.35 9.77 -0.69
C VAL A 74 -9.60 9.83 0.65
N SER A 75 -8.93 8.75 1.02
CA SER A 75 -8.04 8.74 2.18
C SER A 75 -6.59 8.85 1.73
N VAL A 76 -5.95 9.96 2.08
CA VAL A 76 -4.55 10.27 1.75
C VAL A 76 -3.76 10.40 3.05
N ALA A 77 -2.60 9.73 3.13
CA ALA A 77 -1.73 9.84 4.30
C ALA A 77 -1.07 11.24 4.35
N PRO A 78 -0.96 11.88 5.54
CA PRO A 78 -0.45 13.25 5.66
C PRO A 78 0.97 13.47 5.11
N GLU A 79 1.81 12.43 5.09
CA GLU A 79 3.18 12.50 4.60
C GLU A 79 3.25 12.58 3.06
N ARG A 80 2.14 12.32 2.35
CA ARG A 80 2.09 12.35 0.89
C ARG A 80 2.10 13.79 0.40
N TYR A 81 2.91 14.05 -0.63
CA TYR A 81 2.93 15.36 -1.28
C TYR A 81 1.55 15.78 -1.82
N THR A 82 0.75 14.83 -2.30
CA THR A 82 -0.62 15.09 -2.74
C THR A 82 -1.49 15.64 -1.59
N TYR A 83 -1.32 15.17 -0.35
CA TYR A 83 -2.06 15.70 0.79
C TYR A 83 -1.77 17.19 0.99
N GLU A 84 -0.49 17.57 0.95
CA GLU A 84 -0.07 18.97 1.07
C GLU A 84 -0.71 19.86 0.01
N LEU A 85 -0.73 19.43 -1.26
CA LEU A 85 -1.37 20.19 -2.34
C LEU A 85 -2.87 20.31 -2.13
N ILE A 86 -3.57 19.22 -1.79
CA ILE A 86 -5.01 19.22 -1.53
C ILE A 86 -5.36 20.13 -0.34
N SER A 87 -4.57 20.08 0.74
CA SER A 87 -4.80 20.95 1.91
C SER A 87 -4.64 22.44 1.59
N LYS A 88 -3.77 22.78 0.63
CA LYS A 88 -3.55 24.16 0.19
C LYS A 88 -4.57 24.64 -0.84
N SER A 89 -5.01 23.78 -1.75
CA SER A 89 -5.95 24.13 -2.81
C SER A 89 -7.42 23.96 -2.42
N GLY A 90 -7.73 23.02 -1.52
CA GLY A 90 -9.10 22.58 -1.25
C GLY A 90 -9.70 21.68 -2.34
N GLU A 91 -8.91 21.31 -3.35
CA GLU A 91 -9.39 20.66 -4.57
C GLU A 91 -8.57 19.41 -4.90
N PHE A 92 -9.26 18.39 -5.46
CA PHE A 92 -8.63 17.19 -5.98
C PHE A 92 -9.44 16.60 -7.13
N VAL A 93 -8.78 15.79 -7.95
CA VAL A 93 -9.39 15.03 -9.05
C VAL A 93 -9.18 13.54 -8.81
N ILE A 94 -10.19 12.73 -9.11
CA ILE A 94 -10.07 11.26 -9.15
C ILE A 94 -10.16 10.81 -10.60
N SER A 95 -9.19 10.03 -11.06
CA SER A 95 -9.22 9.33 -12.35
C SER A 95 -9.24 7.83 -12.10
N ILE A 96 -10.24 7.13 -12.64
CA ILE A 96 -10.34 5.67 -12.56
C ILE A 96 -9.48 5.09 -13.69
N LEU A 97 -8.55 4.20 -13.34
CA LEU A 97 -7.65 3.59 -14.32
C LEU A 97 -8.21 2.29 -14.88
N THR A 98 -7.85 1.99 -16.12
CA THR A 98 -8.09 0.69 -16.76
C THR A 98 -6.91 -0.26 -16.53
N ALA A 99 -7.08 -1.54 -16.86
CA ALA A 99 -6.02 -2.55 -16.68
C ALA A 99 -4.75 -2.25 -17.49
N GLU A 100 -4.91 -1.63 -18.66
CA GLU A 100 -3.82 -1.23 -19.57
C GLU A 100 -2.93 -0.12 -18.98
N GLN A 101 -3.40 0.55 -17.92
CA GLN A 101 -2.70 1.67 -17.28
C GLN A 101 -1.95 1.24 -16.01
N VAL A 102 -1.68 -0.05 -15.83
CA VAL A 102 -0.98 -0.60 -14.66
C VAL A 102 0.40 0.04 -14.44
N GLU A 103 1.14 0.32 -15.52
CA GLU A 103 2.47 0.95 -15.42
C GLU A 103 2.38 2.40 -14.92
N VAL A 104 1.35 3.13 -15.33
CA VAL A 104 1.08 4.47 -14.82
C VAL A 104 0.77 4.40 -13.32
N ALA A 105 -0.06 3.44 -12.90
CA ALA A 105 -0.39 3.22 -11.50
C ALA A 105 0.85 2.86 -10.66
N ASN A 106 1.70 1.96 -11.16
CA ASN A 106 2.94 1.58 -10.48
C ASN A 106 3.90 2.76 -10.35
N PHE A 107 4.08 3.53 -11.42
CA PHE A 107 4.95 4.70 -11.43
C PHE A 107 4.45 5.78 -10.45
N CYS A 108 3.15 6.11 -10.52
CA CYS A 108 2.58 7.18 -9.72
C CYS A 108 2.48 6.85 -8.22
N GLY A 109 2.47 5.55 -7.86
CA GLY A 109 2.43 5.06 -6.48
C GLY A 109 3.81 4.87 -5.84
N SER A 110 4.86 4.66 -6.63
CA SER A 110 6.22 4.36 -6.13
C SER A 110 7.12 5.59 -6.00
N ARG A 111 6.77 6.72 -6.63
CA ARG A 111 7.59 7.94 -6.64
C ARG A 111 6.91 9.12 -5.95
N SER A 112 7.71 9.93 -5.25
CA SER A 112 7.28 11.19 -4.66
C SER A 112 7.14 12.26 -5.74
N GLY A 113 6.09 13.08 -5.66
CA GLY A 113 5.95 14.27 -6.51
C GLY A 113 6.77 15.47 -6.05
N ARG A 114 7.48 15.38 -4.91
CA ARG A 114 8.40 16.42 -4.46
C ARG A 114 9.59 16.54 -5.41
N ASP A 115 10.09 15.38 -5.83
CA ASP A 115 11.36 15.21 -6.55
C ASP A 115 11.16 14.77 -8.01
N THR A 116 9.93 14.56 -8.43
CA THR A 116 9.61 14.04 -9.77
C THR A 116 8.35 14.68 -10.31
N ASP A 117 8.43 15.26 -11.50
CA ASP A 117 7.24 15.61 -12.28
C ASP A 117 6.65 14.34 -12.87
N LYS A 118 5.69 13.77 -12.13
CA LYS A 118 5.06 12.51 -12.51
C LYS A 118 4.12 12.68 -13.70
N VAL A 119 3.49 13.84 -13.84
CA VAL A 119 2.59 14.14 -14.96
C VAL A 119 3.37 14.07 -16.27
N ALA A 120 4.49 14.80 -16.34
CA ALA A 120 5.34 14.80 -17.52
C ALA A 120 5.95 13.42 -17.79
N ALA A 121 6.44 12.74 -16.75
CA ALA A 121 7.11 11.45 -16.88
C ALA A 121 6.22 10.33 -17.46
N VAL A 122 4.92 10.36 -17.19
CA VAL A 122 3.96 9.38 -17.74
C VAL A 122 3.06 9.96 -18.84
N GLY A 123 3.36 11.17 -19.33
CA GLY A 123 2.64 11.80 -20.43
C GLY A 123 1.15 12.04 -20.15
N LEU A 124 0.78 12.30 -18.89
CA LEU A 124 -0.61 12.54 -18.52
C LEU A 124 -1.07 13.90 -19.04
N ARG A 125 -2.23 13.92 -19.69
CA ARG A 125 -2.87 15.17 -20.10
C ARG A 125 -3.51 15.84 -18.90
N THR A 126 -3.11 17.08 -18.65
CA THR A 126 -3.68 17.92 -17.60
C THR A 126 -4.36 19.09 -18.27
N ARG A 127 -5.60 19.40 -17.83
CA ARG A 127 -6.38 20.54 -18.33
C ARG A 127 -6.35 21.66 -17.31
#